data_AF-A0A4P7LEL0-F1
#
_entry.id   AF-A0A4P7LEL0-F1
#
_cell.length_a   1.000
_cell.length_b   1.000
_cell.length_c   1.000
_cell.angle_alpha   90.00
_cell.angle_beta   90.00
_cell.angle_gamma   90.00
#
_symmetry.space_group_name_H-M   'P 1'
#
loop_
_entity.id
_entity.type
_entity.pdbx_description
1 polymer ?
#
loop_
_entity_poly.entity_id
_entity_poly.type
_entity_poly.pdbx_seq_one_letter_code
_entity_poly.pdbx_strand_id
1 'polypeptide(L)'
;MKSEPDEASIDDLAREGTLPWTGVRNYQARNFMRDTMQIGDGVLFYHSSCPEPGIAGLAEVCSTPYPDPTQFDAKSPYYDAASTPDTPRWLLVDVRFERKSELISLAALREHEELADMVVLRRGNRLSITPVTPAEWRFITGKLMR
;
A
#
# COMPACT_ATOMS: atom_id res chain seq x y z
N MET A 1 0.52 -0.64 -2.58
CA MET A 1 0.15 -0.79 -1.15
C MET A 1 -1.30 -1.23 -1.09
N LYS A 2 -1.63 -2.24 -0.27
CA LYS A 2 -3.00 -2.79 -0.17
C LYS A 2 -3.82 -2.04 0.88
N SER A 3 -5.05 -1.70 0.53
CA SER A 3 -6.05 -1.10 1.42
C SER A 3 -7.41 -1.75 1.16
N GLU A 4 -8.20 -1.97 2.20
CA GLU A 4 -9.59 -2.36 2.05
C GLU A 4 -10.41 -1.12 1.70
N PRO A 5 -11.22 -1.13 0.62
CA PRO A 5 -11.92 0.07 0.17
C PRO A 5 -12.96 0.59 1.17
N ASP A 6 -13.47 -0.27 2.07
CA ASP A 6 -14.36 0.12 3.14
C ASP A 6 -13.63 0.83 4.30
N GLU A 7 -12.31 0.66 4.43
CA GLU A 7 -11.48 1.39 5.40
C GLU A 7 -10.87 2.66 4.79
N ALA A 8 -10.23 2.54 3.63
CA ALA A 8 -9.67 3.66 2.88
C ALA A 8 -9.61 3.30 1.39
N SER A 9 -10.51 3.89 0.60
CA SER A 9 -10.53 3.74 -0.85
C SER A 9 -9.59 4.74 -1.56
N ILE A 10 -9.44 4.59 -2.87
CA ILE A 10 -8.72 5.59 -3.68
C ILE A 10 -9.52 6.90 -3.77
N ASP A 11 -10.85 6.82 -3.64
CA ASP A 11 -11.73 7.99 -3.64
C ASP A 11 -11.62 8.77 -2.32
N ASP A 12 -11.43 8.07 -1.19
CA ASP A 12 -11.11 8.74 0.07
C ASP A 12 -9.76 9.44 -0.02
N LEU A 13 -8.73 8.78 -0.56
CA LEU A 13 -7.43 9.42 -0.78
C LEU A 13 -7.55 10.62 -1.73
N ALA A 14 -8.36 10.52 -2.78
CA ALA A 14 -8.60 11.64 -3.70
C ALA A 14 -9.29 12.83 -3.01
N ARG A 15 -10.22 12.57 -2.08
CA ARG A 15 -10.91 13.60 -1.30
C ARG A 15 -10.00 14.27 -0.27
N GLU A 16 -9.27 13.47 0.51
CA GLU A 16 -8.40 13.97 1.58
C GLU A 16 -7.06 14.54 1.04
N GLY A 17 -6.66 14.12 -0.16
CA GLY A 17 -5.40 14.49 -0.81
C GLY A 17 -4.18 13.78 -0.24
N THR A 18 -4.12 13.51 1.07
CA THR A 18 -3.04 12.78 1.73
C THR A 18 -3.60 11.94 2.88
N LEU A 19 -3.10 10.71 3.03
CA LEU A 19 -3.46 9.80 4.11
C LEU A 19 -2.22 9.18 4.77
N PRO A 20 -2.19 9.05 6.11
CA PRO A 20 -1.21 8.21 6.78
C PRO A 20 -1.51 6.73 6.53
N TRP A 21 -0.50 5.93 6.14
CA TRP A 21 -0.69 4.51 5.84
C TRP A 21 -0.65 3.63 7.10
N THR A 22 -1.62 3.83 7.99
CA THR A 22 -1.71 3.19 9.31
C THR A 22 -1.97 1.67 9.24
N GLY A 23 -1.78 0.98 10.36
CA GLY A 23 -2.30 -0.39 10.56
C GLY A 23 -1.42 -1.52 10.02
N VAL A 24 -0.22 -1.22 9.49
CA VAL A 24 0.72 -2.27 9.08
C VAL A 24 1.28 -2.98 10.32
N ARG A 25 0.95 -4.27 10.47
CA ARG A 25 1.38 -5.14 11.60
C ARG A 25 2.19 -6.36 11.16
N ASN A 26 2.81 -6.29 9.99
CA ASN A 26 3.72 -7.30 9.48
C ASN A 26 5.15 -6.73 9.43
N TYR A 27 6.11 -7.42 10.06
CA TYR A 27 7.50 -6.96 10.15
C TYR A 27 8.16 -6.73 8.79
N GLN A 28 7.93 -7.62 7.82
CA GLN A 28 8.51 -7.48 6.49
C GLN A 28 7.88 -6.31 5.73
N ALA A 29 6.55 -6.16 5.81
CA ALA A 29 5.85 -5.03 5.20
C ALA A 29 6.31 -3.68 5.81
N ARG A 30 6.46 -3.62 7.13
CA ARG A 30 7.04 -2.48 7.84
C ARG A 30 8.47 -2.18 7.37
N ASN A 31 9.30 -3.21 7.24
CA ASN A 31 10.69 -3.02 6.81
C ASN A 31 10.78 -2.48 5.38
N PHE A 32 9.90 -2.89 4.47
CA PHE A 32 9.85 -2.27 3.14
C PHE A 32 9.56 -0.77 3.20
N MET A 33 8.61 -0.34 4.04
CA MET A 33 8.36 1.09 4.23
C MET A 33 9.57 1.79 4.86
N ARG A 34 10.16 1.21 5.90
CA ARG A 34 11.28 1.82 6.63
C ARG A 34 12.57 1.92 5.81
N ASP A 35 12.92 0.85 5.11
CA ASP A 35 14.27 0.64 4.56
C ASP A 35 14.33 0.93 3.06
N THR A 36 13.19 0.90 2.36
CA THR A 36 13.17 0.95 0.88
C THR A 36 12.44 2.16 0.34
N MET A 37 11.32 2.58 0.95
CA MET A 37 10.55 3.71 0.44
C MET A 37 11.27 5.05 0.64
N GLN A 38 11.17 5.92 -0.36
CA GLN A 38 11.64 7.29 -0.34
C GLN A 38 10.50 8.24 -0.72
N ILE A 39 10.59 9.49 -0.28
CA ILE A 39 9.68 10.54 -0.74
C ILE A 39 9.81 10.65 -2.26
N GLY A 40 8.69 10.66 -2.98
CA GLY A 40 8.67 10.64 -4.44
C GLY A 40 8.43 9.25 -5.04
N ASP A 41 8.51 8.18 -4.25
CA ASP A 41 8.26 6.83 -4.76
C ASP A 41 6.78 6.65 -5.13
N GLY A 42 6.57 6.12 -6.34
CA GLY A 42 5.24 5.81 -6.85
C GLY A 42 4.61 4.60 -6.12
N VAL A 43 3.30 4.71 -5.86
CA VAL A 43 2.50 3.68 -5.18
C VAL A 43 1.37 3.23 -6.08
N LEU A 44 1.29 1.93 -6.35
CA LEU A 44 0.07 1.30 -6.88
C LEU A 44 -0.91 1.15 -5.72
N PHE A 45 -2.01 1.92 -5.71
CA PHE A 45 -3.06 1.83 -4.70
C PHE A 45 -3.95 0.63 -5.02
N TYR A 46 -3.87 -0.41 -4.19
CA TYR A 46 -4.51 -1.70 -4.45
C TYR A 46 -5.69 -1.93 -3.49
N HIS A 47 -6.89 -2.12 -4.02
CA HIS A 47 -8.05 -2.55 -3.25
C HIS A 47 -7.98 -4.04 -2.96
N SER A 48 -7.98 -4.41 -1.67
CA SER A 48 -7.95 -5.79 -1.19
C SER A 48 -9.18 -6.12 -0.35
N SER A 49 -9.39 -7.42 -0.09
CA SER A 49 -10.47 -7.93 0.77
C SER A 49 -11.88 -7.49 0.36
N CYS A 50 -12.08 -7.15 -0.92
CA CYS A 50 -13.35 -6.67 -1.47
C CYS A 50 -13.81 -7.55 -2.65
N PRO A 51 -15.06 -7.37 -3.13
CA PRO A 51 -15.58 -8.14 -4.27
C PRO A 51 -14.77 -7.97 -5.56
N GLU A 52 -14.19 -6.79 -5.78
CA GLU A 52 -13.43 -6.45 -7.00
C GLU A 52 -11.99 -6.01 -6.63
N PRO A 53 -11.10 -6.96 -6.27
CA PRO A 53 -9.74 -6.62 -5.87
C PRO A 53 -8.88 -6.26 -7.08
N GLY A 54 -8.01 -5.26 -6.94
CA GLY A 54 -7.18 -4.79 -8.04
C GLY A 54 -6.51 -3.45 -7.76
N ILE A 55 -5.81 -2.92 -8.77
CA ILE A 55 -5.20 -1.59 -8.70
C ILE A 55 -6.26 -0.56 -9.07
N ALA A 56 -6.56 0.35 -8.16
CA ALA A 56 -7.60 1.37 -8.31
C ALA A 56 -7.05 2.76 -8.68
N GLY A 57 -5.72 2.94 -8.60
CA GLY A 57 -5.08 4.19 -8.97
C GLY A 57 -3.62 4.27 -8.53
N LEU A 58 -3.08 5.48 -8.57
CA LEU A 58 -1.74 5.83 -8.14
C LEU A 58 -1.77 6.80 -6.97
N ALA A 59 -0.77 6.64 -6.13
CA ALA A 59 -0.38 7.58 -5.08
C ALA A 59 1.15 7.75 -5.11
N GLU A 60 1.67 8.65 -4.28
CA GLU A 60 3.10 8.85 -4.09
C GLU A 60 3.42 8.91 -2.60
N VAL A 61 4.55 8.32 -2.18
CA VAL A 61 5.06 8.47 -0.81
C VAL A 61 5.48 9.93 -0.59
N CYS A 62 4.90 10.58 0.44
CA CYS A 62 5.12 12.01 0.70
C CYS A 62 5.73 12.33 2.07
N SER A 63 6.11 11.33 2.86
CA SER A 63 6.88 11.53 4.09
C SER A 63 7.93 10.44 4.32
N THR A 64 8.92 10.74 5.17
CA THR A 64 9.84 9.72 5.69
C THR A 64 9.13 8.83 6.70
N PRO A 65 9.53 7.56 6.88
CA PRO A 65 8.89 6.66 7.84
C PRO A 65 8.88 7.22 9.26
N TYR A 66 7.74 7.14 9.95
CA TYR A 66 7.56 7.61 11.32
C TYR A 66 6.64 6.67 12.13
N PRO A 67 6.64 6.76 13.47
CA PRO A 67 5.82 5.90 14.32
C PRO A 67 4.33 5.96 13.98
N ASP A 68 3.70 4.80 13.79
CA ASP A 68 2.26 4.71 13.60
C ASP A 68 1.53 5.05 14.93
N PRO A 69 0.80 6.18 15.04
CA PRO A 69 0.19 6.59 16.30
C PRO A 69 -0.89 5.62 16.78
N THR A 70 -1.49 4.84 15.88
CA THR A 70 -2.55 3.87 16.20
C THR A 70 -2.06 2.73 17.08
N GLN A 71 -0.74 2.46 17.10
CA GLN A 71 -0.17 1.41 17.94
C GLN A 71 -0.23 1.72 19.45
N PHE A 72 -0.43 2.99 19.83
CA PHE A 72 -0.46 3.45 21.22
C PHE A 72 -1.87 3.68 21.78
N ASP A 73 -2.88 3.72 20.91
CA ASP A 73 -4.27 3.93 21.33
C ASP A 73 -4.94 2.59 21.63
N ALA A 74 -5.26 2.33 22.90
CA ALA A 74 -5.92 1.10 23.34
C ALA A 74 -7.32 0.87 22.72
N LYS A 75 -7.94 1.89 22.11
CA LYS A 75 -9.20 1.76 21.37
C LYS A 75 -9.00 1.43 19.90
N SER A 76 -7.78 1.58 19.38
CA SER A 76 -7.48 1.27 18.00
C SER A 76 -7.52 -0.25 17.77
N PRO A 77 -8.06 -0.74 16.63
CA PRO A 77 -7.90 -2.13 16.23
C PRO A 77 -6.43 -2.52 16.02
N TYR A 78 -5.54 -1.53 15.89
CA TYR A 78 -4.12 -1.71 15.63
C TYR A 78 -3.23 -1.48 16.86
N TYR A 79 -3.83 -1.40 18.06
CA TYR A 79 -3.11 -1.28 19.33
C TYR A 79 -2.08 -2.41 19.52
N ASP A 80 -0.88 -2.08 20.00
CA ASP A 80 0.13 -3.05 20.41
C ASP A 80 0.61 -2.69 21.82
N ALA A 81 0.13 -3.43 22.82
CA ALA A 81 0.46 -3.22 24.22
C ALA A 81 1.95 -3.30 24.56
N ALA A 82 2.75 -3.90 23.67
CA ALA A 82 4.18 -4.06 23.85
C ALA A 82 5.00 -3.05 23.02
N SER A 83 4.35 -2.13 22.31
CA SER A 83 4.95 -0.97 21.67
C SER A 83 4.81 0.27 22.57
N THR A 84 5.89 1.02 22.72
CA THR A 84 5.93 2.24 23.56
C THR A 84 6.38 3.45 22.75
N PRO A 85 6.05 4.69 23.14
CA PRO A 85 6.53 5.89 22.44
C PRO A 85 8.07 5.96 22.32
N ASP A 86 8.80 5.44 23.32
CA ASP A 86 10.27 5.40 23.29
C ASP A 86 10.81 4.31 22.36
N THR A 87 10.05 3.22 22.15
CA THR A 87 10.43 2.08 21.30
C THR A 87 9.30 1.65 20.37
N PRO A 88 8.91 2.49 19.40
CA PRO A 88 7.82 2.20 18.47
C PRO A 88 8.17 0.99 17.59
N ARG A 89 7.32 -0.04 17.62
CA ARG A 89 7.47 -1.23 16.78
C ARG A 89 7.00 -1.01 15.36
N TRP A 90 5.96 -0.20 15.18
CA TRP A 90 5.27 -0.03 13.91
C TRP A 90 5.53 1.36 13.37
N LEU A 91 5.84 1.39 12.08
CA LEU A 91 6.13 2.60 11.34
C LEU A 91 5.16 2.67 10.17
N LEU A 92 4.85 3.88 9.74
CA LEU A 92 4.08 4.16 8.54
C LEU A 92 4.76 5.28 7.73
N VAL A 93 4.25 5.50 6.53
CA VAL A 93 4.54 6.66 5.69
C VAL A 93 3.22 7.31 5.32
N ASP A 94 3.25 8.59 4.97
CA ASP A 94 2.11 9.24 4.33
C ASP A 94 2.18 9.00 2.83
N VAL A 95 1.00 8.86 2.22
CA VAL A 95 0.87 8.85 0.77
C VAL A 95 -0.07 9.97 0.33
N ARG A 96 0.30 10.63 -0.78
CA ARG A 96 -0.54 11.63 -1.42
C ARG A 96 -1.21 11.04 -2.66
N PHE A 97 -2.42 11.52 -2.93
CA PHE A 97 -3.13 11.19 -4.16
C PHE A 97 -2.34 11.66 -5.38
N GLU A 98 -2.25 10.82 -6.41
CA GLU A 98 -1.71 11.21 -7.71
C GLU A 98 -2.80 11.16 -8.79
N ARG A 99 -3.40 9.98 -9.01
CA ARG A 99 -4.53 9.83 -9.93
C ARG A 99 -5.36 8.59 -9.65
N LYS A 100 -6.65 8.65 -9.97
CA LYS A 100 -7.51 7.48 -10.08
C LYS A 100 -7.33 6.83 -11.46
N SER A 101 -7.55 5.52 -11.55
CA SER A 101 -7.64 4.81 -12.83
C SER A 101 -8.93 4.00 -12.88
N GLU A 102 -9.27 3.47 -14.07
CA GLU A 102 -10.13 2.29 -14.12
C GLU A 102 -9.47 1.16 -13.30
N LEU A 103 -10.31 0.30 -12.70
CA LEU A 103 -9.83 -0.80 -11.89
C LEU A 103 -9.10 -1.83 -12.77
N ILE A 104 -7.80 -2.01 -12.53
CA ILE A 104 -7.05 -3.11 -13.11
C ILE A 104 -7.19 -4.31 -12.16
N SER A 105 -8.15 -5.18 -12.47
CA SER A 105 -8.53 -6.29 -11.60
C SER A 105 -7.37 -7.28 -11.36
N LEU A 106 -7.41 -7.99 -10.24
CA LEU A 106 -6.49 -9.08 -9.94
C LEU A 106 -6.48 -10.15 -11.04
N ALA A 107 -7.64 -10.41 -11.67
CA ALA A 107 -7.74 -11.35 -12.77
C ALA A 107 -6.95 -10.85 -13.98
N ALA A 108 -7.17 -9.59 -14.40
CA ALA A 108 -6.44 -8.97 -15.51
C ALA A 108 -4.93 -8.95 -15.25
N LEU A 109 -4.49 -8.61 -14.03
CA LEU A 109 -3.06 -8.63 -13.67
C LEU A 109 -2.42 -10.01 -13.86
N ARG A 110 -3.17 -11.10 -13.64
CA ARG A 110 -2.67 -12.48 -13.77
C ARG A 110 -2.58 -12.97 -15.21
N GLU A 111 -3.16 -12.26 -16.17
CA GLU A 111 -3.14 -12.63 -17.59
C GLU A 111 -1.81 -12.24 -18.28
N HIS A 112 -0.96 -11.47 -17.61
CA HIS A 112 0.26 -10.90 -18.20
C HIS A 112 1.51 -11.58 -17.64
N GLU A 113 2.31 -12.18 -18.54
CA GLU A 113 3.57 -12.84 -18.19
C GLU A 113 4.61 -11.85 -17.64
N GLU A 114 4.53 -10.58 -18.04
CA GLU A 114 5.39 -9.49 -17.53
C GLU A 114 5.21 -9.25 -16.01
N LEU A 115 4.12 -9.75 -15.44
CA LEU A 115 3.80 -9.64 -14.01
C LEU A 115 3.94 -10.98 -13.27
N ALA A 116 4.45 -12.03 -13.91
CA ALA A 116 4.54 -13.38 -13.33
C ALA A 116 5.27 -13.42 -11.97
N ASP A 117 6.31 -12.61 -11.82
CA ASP A 117 7.12 -12.52 -10.60
C ASP A 117 6.64 -11.48 -9.59
N MET A 118 5.62 -10.69 -9.93
CA MET A 118 5.13 -9.59 -9.12
C MET A 118 4.67 -10.11 -7.76
N VAL A 119 5.32 -9.62 -6.69
CA VAL A 119 5.19 -10.17 -5.34
C VAL A 119 3.74 -10.20 -4.86
N VAL A 120 2.95 -9.19 -5.24
CA VAL A 120 1.53 -9.10 -4.88
C VAL A 120 0.69 -10.27 -5.42
N LEU A 121 1.08 -10.83 -6.57
CA LEU A 121 0.34 -11.90 -7.28
C LEU A 121 0.77 -13.32 -6.88
N ARG A 122 1.90 -13.46 -6.19
CA ARG A 122 2.43 -14.77 -5.77
C ARG A 122 1.43 -15.51 -4.87
N ARG A 123 1.23 -16.80 -5.16
CA ARG A 123 0.35 -17.66 -4.37
C ARG A 123 0.83 -17.68 -2.90
N GLY A 124 -0.10 -17.47 -1.98
CA GLY A 124 0.20 -17.45 -0.55
C GLY A 124 0.79 -16.15 -0.02
N ASN A 125 1.03 -15.13 -0.87
CA ASN A 125 1.45 -13.82 -0.38
C ASN A 125 0.39 -13.25 0.59
N ARG A 126 0.86 -12.74 1.72
CA ARG A 126 0.07 -12.07 2.76
C ARG A 126 0.59 -10.67 3.10
N LEU A 127 1.59 -10.19 2.37
CA LEU A 127 2.15 -8.86 2.57
C LEU A 127 1.20 -7.80 2.00
N SER A 128 0.95 -6.75 2.79
CA SER A 128 0.18 -5.55 2.41
C SER A 128 1.04 -4.51 1.70
N ILE A 129 2.35 -4.51 2.00
CA ILE A 129 3.37 -3.70 1.35
C ILE A 129 4.31 -4.65 0.63
N THR A 130 4.49 -4.43 -0.67
CA THR A 130 5.37 -5.22 -1.51
C THR A 130 6.10 -4.30 -2.48
N PRO A 131 7.40 -4.52 -2.75
CA PRO A 131 8.11 -3.79 -3.78
C PRO A 131 7.54 -4.11 -5.16
N VAL A 132 7.67 -3.17 -6.08
CA VAL A 132 7.34 -3.31 -7.50
C VAL A 132 8.60 -2.99 -8.29
N THR A 133 8.98 -3.86 -9.21
CA THR A 133 10.18 -3.62 -10.02
C THR A 133 9.93 -2.49 -11.03
N PRO A 134 10.98 -1.79 -11.50
CA PRO A 134 10.80 -0.78 -12.55
C PRO A 134 10.14 -1.31 -13.83
N ALA A 135 10.32 -2.60 -14.15
CA ALA A 135 9.70 -3.24 -15.31
C ALA A 135 8.19 -3.43 -15.10
N GLU A 136 7.79 -4.00 -13.95
CA GLU A 136 6.38 -4.16 -13.55
C GLU A 136 5.67 -2.80 -13.50
N TRP A 137 6.32 -1.79 -12.89
CA TRP A 137 5.78 -0.43 -12.80
C TRP A 137 5.49 0.15 -14.17
N ARG A 138 6.47 0.13 -15.09
CA ARG A 138 6.30 0.66 -16.46
C ARG A 138 5.23 -0.10 -17.24
N PHE A 139 5.15 -1.42 -17.07
CA PHE A 139 4.14 -2.22 -17.73
C PHE A 139 2.74 -1.82 -17.26
N ILE A 140 2.51 -1.78 -15.94
CA ILE A 140 1.22 -1.39 -15.37
C ILE A 140 0.87 0.05 -15.78
N THR A 141 1.76 1.01 -15.51
CA THR A 141 1.46 2.44 -15.70
C THR A 141 1.42 2.88 -17.17
N GLY A 142 2.10 2.16 -18.07
CA GLY A 142 2.21 2.51 -19.49
C GLY A 142 1.37 1.65 -20.43
N LYS A 143 0.93 0.44 -20.02
CA LYS A 143 0.15 -0.47 -20.87
C LYS A 143 -1.24 -0.78 -20.31
N LEU A 144 -1.34 -1.02 -19.01
CA LEU A 144 -2.61 -1.44 -18.40
C LEU A 144 -3.43 -0.27 -17.87
N MET A 145 -2.76 0.75 -17.32
CA MET A 145 -3.38 1.93 -16.76
C MET A 145 -3.59 2.96 -17.87
N ARG A 146 -4.80 2.99 -18.42
CA ARG A 146 -5.25 3.97 -19.42
C ARG A 146 -5.90 5.18 -18.76
#